data_AF-A0A4C2A1M6-F1
#
_entry.id   AF-A0A4C2A1M6-F1
#
_cell.length_a   1.000
_cell.length_b   1.000
_cell.length_c   1.000
_cell.angle_alpha   90.00
_cell.angle_beta   90.00
_cell.angle_gamma   90.00
#
_symmetry.space_group_name_H-M   'P 1'
#
loop_
_entity.id
_entity.type
_entity.pdbx_description
1 polymer ?
#
loop_
_entity_poly.entity_id
_entity_poly.type
_entity_poly.pdbx_seq_one_letter_code
_entity_poly.pdbx_strand_id
1 'polypeptide(L)'
;MEREWDENRNLARNWCCDGFRRKAILWSAVLNILVTLTESSPYPPALSSLQTFTLEELVPLNPEFYPDRVAVQWISGTEYVFMEPGEGIKKYNALTDTYETFLEDSVLANLSQYHLTSFSKDGKRLLLSAHKKKVSD
;
A
#
# COMPACT_ATOMS: atom_id res chain seq x y z
N MET A 1 9.28 75.56 15.52
CA MET A 1 9.91 74.41 16.19
C MET A 1 8.87 73.43 16.75
N GLU A 2 7.63 73.82 17.08
CA GLU A 2 6.58 72.89 17.56
C GLU A 2 5.93 72.01 16.48
N ARG A 3 5.86 72.47 15.22
CA ARG A 3 5.23 71.69 14.12
C ARG A 3 5.94 70.37 13.78
N GLU A 4 7.27 70.34 13.92
CA GLU A 4 8.11 69.18 13.61
C GLU A 4 8.00 68.06 14.69
N TRP A 5 7.66 68.44 15.92
CA TRP A 5 7.41 67.51 17.01
C TRP A 5 6.03 66.83 16.91
N ASP A 6 5.06 67.47 16.25
CA ASP A 6 3.73 66.89 16.03
C ASP A 6 3.70 65.94 14.83
N GLU A 7 4.42 66.22 13.75
CA GLU A 7 4.53 65.32 12.61
C GLU A 7 5.24 64.00 12.97
N ASN A 8 6.32 64.07 13.75
CA ASN A 8 7.03 62.87 14.22
C ASN A 8 6.19 62.02 15.19
N ARG A 9 5.32 62.63 16.01
CA ARG A 9 4.38 61.90 16.88
C ARG A 9 3.27 61.21 16.09
N ASN A 10 2.79 61.83 15.01
CA ASN A 10 1.76 61.25 14.15
C ASN A 10 2.32 60.09 13.28
N LEU A 11 3.56 60.21 12.80
CA LEU A 11 4.25 59.12 12.09
C LEU A 11 4.48 57.90 12.99
N ALA A 12 4.92 58.11 14.22
CA ALA A 12 5.12 57.04 15.19
C ALA A 12 3.80 56.32 15.59
N ARG A 13 2.69 57.06 15.70
CA ARG A 13 1.36 56.48 15.96
C ARG A 13 0.84 55.67 14.79
N ASN A 14 1.01 56.15 13.55
CA ASN A 14 0.59 55.40 12.36
C ASN A 14 1.40 54.10 12.18
N TRP A 15 2.71 54.12 12.43
CA TRP A 15 3.55 52.91 12.36
C TRP A 15 3.19 51.87 13.43
N CYS A 16 2.86 52.33 14.64
CA CYS A 16 2.46 51.45 15.74
C CYS A 16 1.09 50.79 15.47
N CYS A 17 0.14 51.55 14.93
CA CYS A 17 -1.20 51.06 14.59
C CYS A 17 -1.19 50.11 13.38
N ASP A 18 -0.40 50.40 12.33
CA ASP A 18 -0.32 49.55 11.14
C ASP A 18 0.45 48.25 11.40
N GLY A 19 1.51 48.31 12.21
CA GLY A 19 2.23 47.11 12.64
C GLY A 19 1.36 46.17 13.48
N PHE A 20 0.53 46.73 14.37
CA PHE A 20 -0.41 45.95 15.18
C PHE A 20 -1.56 45.37 14.33
N ARG A 21 -2.11 46.13 13.39
CA ARG A 21 -3.16 45.65 12.47
C ARG A 21 -2.65 44.54 11.54
N ARG A 22 -1.45 44.67 10.97
CA ARG A 22 -0.85 43.63 10.12
C ARG A 22 -0.57 42.35 10.90
N LYS A 23 -0.06 42.48 12.14
CA LYS A 23 0.10 41.32 13.03
C LYS A 23 -1.26 40.71 13.36
N ALA A 24 -2.27 41.48 13.73
CA ALA A 24 -3.61 40.97 14.03
C ALA A 24 -4.26 40.23 12.85
N ILE A 25 -4.06 40.71 11.62
CA ILE A 25 -4.53 40.03 10.40
C ILE A 25 -3.77 38.73 10.15
N LEU A 26 -2.44 38.72 10.36
CA LEU A 26 -1.65 37.50 10.25
C LEU A 26 -2.02 36.48 11.33
N TRP A 27 -2.23 36.92 12.56
CA TRP A 27 -2.69 36.08 13.67
C TRP A 27 -4.10 35.55 13.42
N SER A 28 -5.02 36.35 12.86
CA SER A 28 -6.36 35.86 12.50
C SER A 28 -6.33 34.91 11.32
N ALA A 29 -5.46 35.12 10.33
CA ALA A 29 -5.28 34.20 9.21
C ALA A 29 -4.69 32.85 9.68
N VAL A 30 -3.68 32.88 10.56
CA VAL A 30 -3.12 31.66 11.19
C VAL A 30 -4.19 30.97 12.04
N LEU A 31 -5.00 31.71 12.80
CA LEU A 31 -6.09 31.13 13.58
C LEU A 31 -7.16 30.49 12.70
N ASN A 32 -7.53 31.11 11.57
CA ASN A 32 -8.48 30.50 10.62
C ASN A 32 -7.91 29.24 9.95
N ILE A 33 -6.62 29.22 9.61
CA ILE A 33 -5.96 28.02 9.09
C ILE A 33 -5.88 26.91 10.16
N LEU A 34 -5.69 27.27 11.43
CA LEU A 34 -5.69 26.30 12.53
C LEU A 34 -7.09 25.73 12.82
N VAL A 35 -8.13 26.55 12.68
CA VAL A 35 -9.53 26.13 12.87
C VAL A 35 -9.97 25.20 11.73
N THR A 36 -9.57 25.44 10.48
CA THR A 36 -9.86 24.52 9.37
C THR A 36 -9.08 23.21 9.44
N LEU A 37 -7.95 23.17 10.13
CA LEU A 37 -7.18 21.94 10.39
C LEU A 37 -7.69 21.13 11.59
N THR A 38 -8.57 21.70 12.43
CA THR A 38 -9.03 21.07 13.69
C THR A 38 -10.50 20.67 13.69
N GLU A 39 -11.20 20.75 12.56
CA GLU A 39 -12.44 19.98 12.36
C GLU A 39 -12.13 18.49 12.13
N SER A 40 -11.47 17.86 13.09
CA SER A 40 -11.54 16.42 13.27
C SER A 40 -12.93 16.07 13.81
N SER A 41 -13.91 16.03 12.90
CA SER A 41 -15.15 15.30 13.14
C SER A 41 -14.79 13.90 13.64
N PRO A 42 -15.39 13.37 14.73
CA PRO A 42 -15.18 11.99 15.16
C PRO A 42 -15.70 10.97 14.14
N TYR A 43 -16.44 11.44 13.14
CA TYR A 43 -16.98 10.66 12.06
C TYR A 43 -16.31 11.08 10.76
N PRO A 44 -15.42 10.25 10.17
CA PRO A 44 -15.06 10.45 8.79
C PRO A 44 -16.36 10.38 7.96
N PRO A 45 -16.51 11.15 6.86
CA PRO A 45 -17.59 10.96 5.90
C PRO A 45 -17.58 9.56 5.23
N ALA A 46 -16.66 8.68 5.63
CA ALA A 46 -16.55 7.28 5.24
C ALA A 46 -17.74 6.41 5.70
N LEU A 47 -18.58 6.85 6.64
CA LEU A 47 -19.81 6.11 6.99
C LEU A 47 -20.91 6.27 5.93
N SER A 48 -20.84 7.30 5.09
CA SER A 48 -21.69 7.45 3.90
C SER A 48 -21.13 6.72 2.68
N SER A 49 -19.95 6.11 2.80
CA SER A 49 -19.28 5.33 1.75
C SER A 49 -18.95 3.91 2.20
N LEU A 50 -19.64 3.39 3.22
CA LEU A 50 -19.60 1.96 3.54
C LEU A 50 -20.28 1.22 2.39
N GLN A 51 -19.50 0.86 1.37
CA GLN A 51 -19.93 -0.04 0.31
C GLN A 51 -20.21 -1.39 0.96
N THR A 52 -21.48 -1.67 1.19
CA THR A 52 -21.95 -2.97 1.66
C THR A 52 -21.91 -3.94 0.49
N PHE A 53 -21.03 -4.93 0.55
CA PHE A 53 -20.99 -5.99 -0.45
C PHE A 53 -22.08 -7.02 -0.17
N THR A 54 -22.80 -7.44 -1.20
CA THR A 54 -23.68 -8.61 -1.06
C THR A 54 -22.85 -9.90 -1.04
N LEU A 55 -23.43 -11.00 -0.55
CA LEU A 55 -22.72 -12.28 -0.51
C LEU A 55 -22.34 -12.76 -1.91
N GLU A 56 -23.16 -12.46 -2.93
CA GLU A 56 -22.86 -12.79 -4.33
C GLU A 56 -21.70 -11.96 -4.91
N GLU A 57 -21.44 -10.78 -4.36
CA GLU A 57 -20.30 -9.94 -4.75
C GLU A 57 -18.99 -10.41 -4.08
N LEU A 58 -19.06 -11.00 -2.89
CA LEU A 58 -17.90 -11.54 -2.18
C LEU A 58 -17.48 -12.93 -2.67
N VAL A 59 -18.44 -13.73 -3.13
CA VAL A 59 -18.20 -15.06 -3.70
C VAL A 59 -18.33 -14.95 -5.21
N PRO A 60 -17.22 -14.79 -5.95
CA PRO A 60 -17.31 -14.66 -7.40
C PRO A 60 -18.03 -15.87 -7.98
N LEU A 61 -19.16 -15.61 -8.65
CA LEU A 61 -19.97 -16.63 -9.34
C LEU A 61 -19.15 -17.38 -10.41
N ASN A 62 -18.11 -16.73 -10.91
CA ASN A 62 -17.16 -17.28 -11.87
C ASN A 62 -15.82 -17.58 -11.16
N PRO A 63 -15.37 -18.85 -11.14
CA PRO A 63 -14.11 -19.24 -10.51
C PRO A 63 -12.86 -18.62 -11.16
N GLU A 64 -12.98 -17.97 -12.32
CA GLU A 64 -11.87 -17.22 -12.94
C GLU A 64 -11.62 -15.84 -12.32
N PHE A 65 -12.50 -15.36 -11.44
CA PHE A 65 -12.30 -14.10 -10.71
C PHE A 65 -11.51 -14.27 -9.41
N TYR A 66 -11.12 -15.49 -9.04
CA TYR A 66 -10.17 -15.66 -7.96
C TYR A 66 -8.82 -15.13 -8.44
N PRO A 67 -8.19 -14.17 -7.73
CA PRO A 67 -6.85 -13.73 -8.10
C PRO A 67 -5.93 -14.95 -8.11
N ASP A 68 -5.07 -15.02 -9.13
CA ASP A 68 -4.08 -16.07 -9.23
C ASP A 68 -3.28 -16.13 -7.94
N ARG A 69 -3.44 -17.24 -7.22
CA ARG A 69 -2.74 -17.46 -5.97
C ARG A 69 -1.29 -17.72 -6.31
N VAL A 70 -0.44 -16.72 -6.14
CA VAL A 70 1.01 -16.90 -6.20
C VAL A 70 1.40 -17.88 -5.10
N ALA A 71 1.67 -19.12 -5.48
CA ALA A 71 2.09 -20.16 -4.57
C ALA A 71 3.55 -19.91 -4.18
N VAL A 72 3.77 -19.27 -3.03
CA VAL A 72 5.10 -19.01 -2.48
C VAL A 72 5.45 -20.07 -1.43
N GLN A 73 6.59 -20.74 -1.60
CA GLN A 73 7.14 -21.65 -0.62
C GLN A 73 8.53 -21.19 -0.17
N TRP A 74 8.65 -20.85 1.11
CA TRP A 74 9.93 -20.54 1.75
C TRP A 74 10.80 -21.80 1.86
N ILE A 75 12.06 -21.72 1.40
CA ILE A 75 13.06 -22.78 1.55
C ILE A 75 14.01 -22.46 2.71
N SER A 76 14.30 -21.18 2.90
CA SER A 76 15.16 -20.66 3.96
C SER A 76 14.60 -19.33 4.50
N GLY A 77 15.28 -18.72 5.48
CA GLY A 77 14.89 -17.40 5.99
C GLY A 77 15.06 -16.26 4.99
N THR A 78 15.74 -16.52 3.86
CA THR A 78 16.08 -15.50 2.86
C THR A 78 15.74 -15.93 1.44
N GLU A 79 15.30 -17.17 1.23
CA GLU A 79 15.02 -17.71 -0.10
C GLU A 79 13.64 -18.37 -0.14
N TYR A 80 12.91 -18.09 -1.21
CA TYR A 80 11.63 -18.70 -1.49
C TYR A 80 11.51 -19.09 -2.97
N VAL A 81 10.67 -20.08 -3.23
CA VAL A 81 10.29 -20.49 -4.58
C VAL A 81 8.87 -20.03 -4.84
N PHE A 82 8.61 -19.58 -6.05
CA PHE A 82 7.28 -19.22 -6.51
C PHE A 82 7.07 -19.67 -7.94
N MET A 83 5.80 -19.83 -8.31
CA MET A 83 5.40 -20.07 -9.70
C MET A 83 4.95 -18.75 -10.31
N GLU A 84 5.54 -18.40 -11.44
CA GLU A 84 5.21 -17.23 -12.22
C GLU A 84 4.56 -17.68 -13.54
N PRO A 85 3.31 -17.28 -13.83
CA PRO A 85 2.62 -17.67 -15.05
C PRO A 85 3.44 -17.30 -16.29
N GLY A 86 3.67 -18.27 -17.18
CA GLY A 86 4.42 -18.08 -18.44
C GLY A 86 5.94 -18.08 -18.30
N GLU A 87 6.49 -18.01 -17.09
CA GLU A 87 7.94 -18.05 -16.85
C GLU A 87 8.40 -19.31 -16.08
N GLY A 88 7.45 -20.05 -15.49
CA GLY A 88 7.69 -21.31 -14.80
C GLY A 88 7.95 -21.12 -13.30
N ILE A 89 8.82 -21.96 -12.75
CA ILE A 89 9.14 -21.96 -11.31
C ILE A 89 10.46 -21.24 -11.10
N LYS A 90 10.45 -20.22 -10.25
CA LYS A 90 11.63 -19.41 -9.93
C LYS A 90 11.94 -19.43 -8.45
N LYS A 91 13.23 -19.41 -8.13
CA LYS A 91 13.76 -19.18 -6.79
C LYS A 91 14.22 -17.73 -6.69
N TYR A 92 13.80 -17.06 -5.63
CA TYR A 92 14.25 -15.72 -5.30
C TYR A 92 15.11 -15.75 -4.03
N ASN A 93 16.18 -14.96 -4.04
CA ASN A 93 17.02 -14.71 -2.87
C ASN A 93 16.90 -13.25 -2.43
N ALA A 94 16.32 -13.04 -1.25
CA ALA A 94 16.04 -11.72 -0.69
C ALA A 94 17.28 -10.97 -0.18
N LEU A 95 18.42 -11.65 0.01
CA LEU A 95 19.67 -10.97 0.40
C LEU A 95 20.35 -10.32 -0.81
N THR A 96 20.34 -11.02 -1.94
CA THR A 96 21.04 -10.59 -3.16
C THR A 96 20.10 -9.91 -4.16
N ASP A 97 18.79 -9.97 -3.93
CA ASP A 97 17.74 -9.48 -4.84
C ASP A 97 17.84 -10.12 -6.24
N THR A 98 18.11 -11.43 -6.28
CA THR A 98 18.32 -12.17 -7.53
C THR A 98 17.33 -13.31 -7.70
N TYR A 99 16.97 -13.57 -8.96
CA TYR A 99 16.13 -14.68 -9.37
C TYR A 99 16.97 -15.75 -10.07
N GLU A 100 16.66 -17.01 -9.78
CA GLU A 100 17.20 -18.18 -10.48
C GLU A 100 16.02 -19.03 -10.98
N THR A 101 16.03 -19.37 -12.26
CA THR A 101 15.01 -20.27 -12.82
C THR A 101 15.24 -21.69 -12.33
N PHE A 102 14.28 -22.20 -11.58
CA PHE A 102 14.35 -23.55 -11.04
C PHE A 102 13.80 -24.59 -12.01
N LEU A 103 12.68 -24.25 -12.67
CA LEU A 103 12.09 -25.08 -13.71
C LEU A 103 11.47 -24.16 -14.76
N GLU A 104 11.85 -24.36 -16.03
CA GLU A 104 11.25 -23.62 -17.14
C GLU A 104 9.81 -24.06 -17.39
N ASP A 105 9.01 -23.13 -17.92
CA ASP A 105 7.61 -23.38 -18.29
C ASP A 105 7.44 -24.52 -19.31
N SER A 106 8.40 -24.65 -20.24
CA SER A 106 8.42 -25.73 -21.24
C SER A 106 8.46 -27.13 -20.61
N VAL A 107 9.23 -27.29 -19.54
CA VAL A 107 9.34 -28.54 -18.77
C VAL A 107 8.12 -28.71 -17.87
N LEU A 108 7.60 -27.61 -17.32
CA LEU A 108 6.39 -27.62 -16.51
C LEU A 108 5.16 -28.07 -17.31
N ALA A 109 5.05 -27.65 -18.58
CA ALA A 109 3.98 -28.05 -19.49
C ALA A 109 3.95 -29.58 -19.71
N ASN A 110 5.12 -30.20 -19.80
CA ASN A 110 5.25 -31.67 -19.89
C ASN A 110 4.82 -32.38 -18.60
N LEU A 111 4.79 -31.67 -17.47
CA LEU A 111 4.40 -32.18 -16.16
C LEU A 111 2.98 -31.78 -15.76
N SER A 112 2.18 -31.25 -16.69
CA SER A 112 0.80 -30.77 -16.44
C SER A 112 -0.15 -31.80 -15.79
N GLN A 113 0.12 -33.10 -15.96
CA GLN A 113 -0.64 -34.18 -15.30
C GLN A 113 -0.33 -34.35 -13.80
N TYR A 114 0.74 -33.72 -13.31
CA TYR A 114 1.19 -33.76 -11.92
C TYR A 114 0.91 -32.44 -11.22
N HIS A 115 0.52 -32.52 -9.96
CA HIS A 115 0.39 -31.36 -9.10
C HIS A 115 1.69 -31.13 -8.32
N LEU A 116 2.18 -29.89 -8.39
CA LEU A 116 3.27 -29.40 -7.56
C LEU A 116 2.86 -29.46 -6.09
N THR A 117 3.64 -30.16 -5.26
CA THR A 117 3.28 -30.36 -3.85
C THR A 117 4.22 -29.61 -2.93
N SER A 118 5.54 -29.83 -3.05
CA SER A 118 6.54 -29.14 -2.25
C SER A 118 7.94 -29.22 -2.84
N PHE A 119 8.81 -28.30 -2.41
CA PHE A 119 10.25 -28.33 -2.65
C PHE A 119 11.02 -28.96 -1.49
N SER A 120 12.14 -29.63 -1.81
CA SER A 120 13.07 -30.12 -0.79
C SER A 120 13.84 -28.96 -0.12
N LYS A 121 14.30 -29.17 1.12
CA LYS A 121 15.05 -28.15 1.88
C LYS A 121 16.36 -27.72 1.23
N ASP A 122 17.00 -28.61 0.49
CA ASP A 122 18.21 -28.31 -0.27
C ASP A 122 17.92 -27.60 -1.59
N GLY A 123 16.63 -27.42 -1.94
CA GLY A 123 16.21 -26.78 -3.17
C GLY A 123 16.68 -27.54 -4.41
N LYS A 124 16.91 -28.86 -4.36
CA LYS A 124 17.38 -29.65 -5.51
C LYS A 124 16.33 -30.62 -6.05
N ARG A 125 15.30 -30.91 -5.27
CA ARG A 125 14.28 -31.91 -5.59
C ARG A 125 12.90 -31.32 -5.44
N LEU A 126 12.00 -31.83 -6.26
CA LEU A 126 10.62 -31.41 -6.31
C LEU A 126 9.70 -32.61 -6.08
N LEU A 127 8.75 -32.46 -5.16
CA LEU A 127 7.73 -33.45 -4.91
C LEU A 127 6.50 -33.15 -5.77
N LEU A 128 6.21 -34.11 -6.65
CA LEU A 128 5.05 -34.10 -7.54
C LEU A 128 4.06 -35.17 -7.08
N SER A 129 2.77 -34.83 -7.09
CA SER A 129 1.69 -35.78 -6.79
C SER A 129 0.80 -35.96 -8.01
N ALA A 130 0.44 -37.22 -8.29
CA ALA A 130 -0.53 -37.57 -9.34
C ALA A 130 -1.85 -37.99 -8.69
N HIS A 131 -2.94 -37.92 -9.46
CA HIS A 131 -4.26 -38.46 -9.09
C HIS A 131 -4.79 -37.95 -7.74
N LYS A 132 -4.61 -36.64 -7.45
CA LYS A 132 -5.10 -36.03 -6.22
C LYS A 132 -6.64 -36.08 -6.19
N LYS A 133 -7.20 -37.02 -5.43
CA LYS A 133 -8.65 -37.15 -5.22
C LYS A 133 -9.05 -36.33 -4.00
N LYS A 134 -9.88 -35.31 -4.20
CA LYS A 134 -10.51 -34.58 -3.10
C LYS A 134 -11.47 -35.55 -2.39
N VAL A 135 -11.22 -35.83 -1.11
CA VAL A 135 -12.18 -36.52 -0.26
C VAL A 135 -13.21 -35.47 0.16
N SER A 136 -14.45 -35.64 -0.28
CA SER A 136 -15.59 -34.89 0.22
C SER A 136 -16.14 -35.62 1.44
N ASP A 137 -16.11 -34.97 2.60
CA ASP A 137 -16.91 -35.35 3.77
C ASP A 137 -18.39 -35.01 3.54
#